data_AF-A0A2T5IGY4-F1
#
_entry.id   AF-A0A2T5IGY4-F1
#
_cell.length_a   1.000
_cell.length_b   1.000
_cell.length_c   1.000
_cell.angle_alpha   90.00
_cell.angle_beta   90.00
_cell.angle_gamma   90.00
#
_symmetry.space_group_name_H-M   'P 1'
#
loop_
_entity.id
_entity.type
_entity.pdbx_description
1 polymer ?
#
loop_
_entity_poly.entity_id
_entity_poly.type
_entity_poly.pdbx_seq_one_letter_code
_entity_poly.pdbx_strand_id
1 'polypeptide(L)'
;MPYSTVVDKPLRIPDAFSMDNDIAAQSQAAFLLYAGILFKPTHILARYRKRPPDPESVPPEDLESLGIPPDVAKMGIEVSPENLLLTELINEIEKENALSPGTISGTLIGQPIYAKPISELQTKYTVQFFEIRDAQSLLRLLAVSLHHSDELVRVAAAISYLDAVDGFFIPHPTFQGDMERLVSILALGTASKELLIRDVAATALARILPEHPALVPLLQNTDYGGEGEPAHTSLIIHGTWARTASWWQPGGDFHTYILQSVDPSVYSGSDRFEWSGGYSDQARALAALTLTAWVQGKGLESPDFFAHSHGANVVLLANQAIDIGRMVLLACPVHPHKYWPNFGHVNRVVSVRVRLDLVILADRGGQRFNHPDIIENVLPVWFDHSAPHEPDIWIRYDVPTKI
;
A
#
# COMPACT_ATOMS: atom_id res chain seq x y z
N MET A 1 16.84 -4.88 -9.21
CA MET A 1 16.67 -6.34 -9.10
C MET A 1 15.32 -6.51 -8.46
N PRO A 2 14.47 -7.43 -8.95
CA PRO A 2 13.18 -7.70 -8.35
C PRO A 2 13.30 -7.83 -6.84
N TYR A 3 12.42 -7.20 -6.04
CA TYR A 3 12.20 -7.67 -4.65
C TYR A 3 11.66 -9.10 -4.73
N SER A 4 12.57 -10.05 -4.90
CA SER A 4 12.30 -11.47 -5.16
C SER A 4 12.39 -12.29 -3.90
N THR A 5 12.83 -11.68 -2.80
CA THR A 5 12.95 -12.33 -1.50
C THR A 5 11.65 -12.15 -0.74
N VAL A 6 10.87 -13.22 -0.66
CA VAL A 6 9.77 -13.34 0.30
C VAL A 6 10.35 -13.09 1.70
N VAL A 7 9.87 -12.04 2.38
CA VAL A 7 10.33 -11.68 3.72
C VAL A 7 9.51 -12.48 4.74
N ASP A 8 10.12 -13.50 5.35
CA ASP A 8 9.47 -14.27 6.41
C ASP A 8 9.66 -13.60 7.80
N LYS A 9 10.67 -12.74 7.95
CA LYS A 9 10.97 -11.99 9.17
C LYS A 9 11.55 -10.61 8.86
N PRO A 10 11.00 -9.51 9.43
CA PRO A 10 11.48 -8.17 9.17
C PRO A 10 12.72 -7.88 10.01
N LEU A 11 13.47 -6.85 9.62
CA LEU A 11 14.52 -6.29 10.45
C LEU A 11 13.93 -5.31 11.46
N ARG A 12 14.43 -5.34 12.69
CA ARG A 12 14.03 -4.40 13.73
C ARG A 12 14.53 -3.00 13.37
N ILE A 13 13.76 -1.98 13.74
CA ILE A 13 14.16 -0.59 13.72
C ILE A 13 14.86 -0.34 15.08
N PRO A 14 16.13 0.15 15.14
CA PRO A 14 16.87 0.89 14.10
C PRO A 14 17.80 0.08 13.18
N ASP A 15 18.04 -1.21 13.44
CA ASP A 15 19.02 -2.02 12.70
C ASP A 15 18.81 -1.97 11.18
N ALA A 16 17.56 -1.96 10.72
CA ALA A 16 17.22 -1.83 9.31
C ALA A 16 17.85 -0.59 8.65
N PHE A 17 17.91 0.57 9.34
CA PHE A 17 18.50 1.81 8.81
C PHE A 17 20.02 1.82 8.77
N SER A 18 20.67 0.82 9.37
CA SER A 18 22.13 0.64 9.30
C SER A 18 22.58 -0.26 8.13
N MET A 19 21.62 -0.84 7.38
CA MET A 19 21.87 -1.85 6.36
C MET A 19 21.35 -1.40 4.98
N ASP A 20 22.03 -1.85 3.92
CA ASP A 20 21.66 -1.59 2.53
C ASP A 20 21.45 -2.94 1.80
N ASN A 21 20.27 -3.53 1.99
CA ASN A 21 19.83 -4.76 1.33
C ASN A 21 18.29 -4.78 1.23
N ASP A 22 17.73 -5.68 0.42
CA ASP A 22 16.29 -5.74 0.12
C ASP A 22 15.39 -5.85 1.36
N ILE A 23 15.77 -6.68 2.36
CA ILE A 23 14.99 -6.85 3.59
C ILE A 23 15.04 -5.58 4.43
N ALA A 24 16.21 -4.93 4.47
CA ALA A 24 16.40 -3.66 5.16
C ALA A 24 15.57 -2.56 4.49
N ALA A 25 15.61 -2.43 3.16
CA ALA A 25 14.84 -1.46 2.40
C ALA A 25 13.33 -1.62 2.64
N GLN A 26 12.80 -2.84 2.60
CA GLN A 26 11.39 -3.09 2.89
C GLN A 26 11.02 -2.78 4.35
N SER A 27 11.88 -3.12 5.32
CA SER A 27 11.65 -2.81 6.74
C SER A 27 11.73 -1.29 7.02
N GLN A 28 12.66 -0.60 6.37
CA GLN A 28 12.76 0.86 6.39
C GLN A 28 11.50 1.49 5.79
N ALA A 29 11.07 1.05 4.61
CA ALA A 29 9.87 1.53 3.94
C ALA A 29 8.60 1.31 4.78
N ALA A 30 8.48 0.17 5.45
CA ALA A 30 7.39 -0.10 6.39
C ALA A 30 7.34 0.94 7.52
N PHE A 31 8.48 1.22 8.16
CA PHE A 31 8.55 2.23 9.21
C PHE A 31 8.31 3.64 8.67
N LEU A 32 8.88 3.99 7.51
CA LEU A 32 8.69 5.30 6.88
C LEU A 32 7.23 5.51 6.52
N LEU A 33 6.54 4.54 5.92
CA LEU A 33 5.10 4.64 5.62
C LEU A 33 4.26 4.76 6.90
N TYR A 34 4.62 4.00 7.95
CA TYR A 34 3.98 4.08 9.25
C TYR A 34 4.18 5.45 9.92
N ALA A 35 5.36 6.06 9.77
CA ALA A 35 5.65 7.40 10.27
C ALA A 35 4.66 8.45 9.74
N GLY A 36 4.19 8.32 8.50
CA GLY A 36 3.15 9.18 7.94
C GLY A 36 1.83 9.12 8.72
N ILE A 37 1.48 7.94 9.26
CA ILE A 37 0.28 7.71 10.07
C ILE A 37 0.41 8.36 11.46
N LEU A 38 1.63 8.53 11.97
CA LEU A 38 1.87 9.18 13.27
C LEU A 38 1.57 10.68 13.24
N PHE A 39 1.61 11.34 12.08
CA PHE A 39 1.29 12.77 12.01
C PHE A 39 -0.20 13.02 12.25
N LYS A 40 -0.52 13.96 13.14
CA LYS A 40 -1.92 14.34 13.38
C LYS A 40 -2.44 15.14 12.18
N PRO A 41 -3.60 14.77 11.61
CA PRO A 41 -4.23 15.60 10.59
C PRO A 41 -4.61 16.95 11.19
N THR A 42 -4.17 18.04 10.55
CA THR A 42 -4.43 19.42 10.97
C THR A 42 -5.83 19.92 10.63
N HIS A 43 -6.52 19.23 9.72
CA HIS A 43 -7.86 19.62 9.27
C HIS A 43 -8.97 19.12 10.22
N ILE A 44 -9.76 20.06 10.77
CA ILE A 44 -10.84 19.84 11.75
C ILE A 44 -11.92 18.84 11.30
N LEU A 45 -12.12 18.62 9.99
CA LEU A 45 -13.16 17.73 9.46
C LEU A 45 -12.94 16.24 9.74
N ALA A 46 -11.76 15.83 10.23
CA ALA A 46 -11.50 14.44 10.62
C ALA A 46 -12.22 14.00 11.93
N ARG A 47 -12.88 14.94 12.65
CA ARG A 47 -13.40 14.71 14.01
C ARG A 47 -14.84 14.20 14.12
N TYR A 48 -15.57 14.00 13.02
CA TYR A 48 -16.99 13.62 13.09
C TYR A 48 -17.37 12.50 12.11
N ARG A 49 -17.29 11.23 12.56
CA ARG A 49 -18.09 10.11 12.01
C ARG A 49 -18.42 9.11 13.11
N LYS A 50 -19.68 8.63 13.14
CA LYS A 50 -20.08 7.45 13.93
C LYS A 50 -19.24 6.25 13.46
N ARG A 51 -18.59 5.53 14.38
CA ARG A 51 -17.57 4.51 14.09
C ARG A 51 -18.15 3.08 14.10
N PRO A 52 -18.20 2.36 12.96
CA PRO A 52 -17.85 0.93 12.90
C PRO A 52 -16.55 0.65 13.70
N PRO A 53 -16.26 -0.61 14.10
CA PRO A 53 -15.01 -0.90 14.80
C PRO A 53 -13.82 -0.30 14.04
N ASP A 54 -12.93 0.38 14.78
CA ASP A 54 -11.70 0.95 14.20
C ASP A 54 -10.96 -0.24 13.58
N PRO A 55 -10.73 -0.25 12.25
CA PRO A 55 -9.95 -1.32 11.68
C PRO A 55 -8.57 -1.22 12.32
N GLU A 56 -7.87 -2.34 12.47
CA GLU A 56 -6.50 -2.22 12.92
C GLU A 56 -5.65 -1.69 11.78
N SER A 57 -5.50 -0.37 11.78
CA SER A 57 -4.68 0.40 10.84
C SER A 57 -3.29 -0.19 10.76
N VAL A 58 -2.73 -0.58 11.91
CA VAL A 58 -1.54 -1.41 12.01
C VAL A 58 -1.66 -2.35 13.23
N PRO A 59 -1.53 -3.69 13.07
CA PRO A 59 -1.59 -4.62 14.19
C PRO A 59 -0.41 -4.43 15.15
N PRO A 60 -0.63 -4.36 16.48
CA PRO A 60 0.44 -4.16 17.46
C PRO A 60 1.57 -5.19 17.39
N GLU A 61 1.23 -6.46 17.13
CA GLU A 61 2.22 -7.54 16.98
C GLU A 61 3.15 -7.35 15.79
N ASP A 62 2.67 -6.68 14.74
CA ASP A 62 3.48 -6.40 13.55
C ASP A 62 4.49 -5.26 13.84
N LEU A 63 4.06 -4.25 14.62
CA LEU A 63 4.94 -3.17 15.14
C LEU A 63 5.99 -3.70 16.12
N GLU A 64 5.60 -4.62 17.01
CA GLU A 64 6.52 -5.25 17.96
C GLU A 64 7.63 -6.04 17.24
N SER A 65 7.28 -6.74 16.16
CA SER A 65 8.22 -7.49 15.32
C SER A 65 9.23 -6.56 14.63
N LEU A 66 8.81 -5.34 14.25
CA LEU A 66 9.69 -4.26 13.80
C LEU A 66 10.45 -3.58 14.93
N GLY A 67 10.25 -3.95 16.20
CA GLY A 67 10.90 -3.33 17.33
C GLY A 67 10.40 -1.92 17.65
N ILE A 68 9.22 -1.53 17.15
CA ILE A 68 8.61 -0.23 17.42
C ILE A 68 7.99 -0.25 18.82
N PRO A 69 8.38 0.65 19.74
CA PRO A 69 7.84 0.69 21.09
C PRO A 69 6.31 0.95 21.14
N PRO A 70 5.54 0.34 22.06
CA PRO A 70 4.09 0.52 22.16
C PRO A 70 3.61 1.96 22.40
N ASP A 71 4.46 2.81 22.97
CA ASP A 71 4.18 4.22 23.20
C ASP A 71 4.42 5.09 21.96
N VAL A 72 5.42 4.75 21.14
CA VAL A 72 5.54 5.28 19.76
C VAL A 72 4.34 4.83 18.92
N ALA A 73 3.90 3.58 19.09
CA ALA A 73 2.82 2.98 18.31
C ALA A 73 1.46 3.71 18.41
N LYS A 74 1.26 4.50 19.47
CA LYS A 74 0.00 5.21 19.77
C LYS A 74 0.15 6.73 19.72
N MET A 75 1.31 7.20 19.28
CA MET A 75 1.62 8.62 19.31
C MET A 75 0.89 9.37 18.18
N GLY A 76 0.50 10.60 18.47
CA GLY A 76 0.14 11.58 17.45
C GLY A 76 1.16 12.72 17.49
N ILE A 77 1.90 12.91 16.40
CA ILE A 77 2.93 13.93 16.24
C ILE A 77 2.28 15.18 15.65
N GLU A 78 2.42 16.29 16.34
CA GLU A 78 2.04 17.60 15.82
C GLU A 78 3.22 18.22 15.09
N VAL A 79 2.95 18.77 13.92
CA VAL A 79 3.91 19.48 13.08
C VAL A 79 3.49 20.94 13.00
N SER A 80 4.48 21.83 13.07
CA SER A 80 4.27 23.27 12.87
C SER A 80 4.72 23.67 11.46
N PRO A 81 4.03 24.61 10.78
CA PRO A 81 4.37 25.03 9.41
C PRO A 81 5.83 25.43 9.21
N GLU A 82 6.45 26.07 10.20
CA GLU A 82 7.84 26.51 10.18
C GLU A 82 8.86 25.36 10.05
N ASN A 83 8.46 24.12 10.38
CA ASN A 83 9.34 22.95 10.31
C ASN A 83 9.12 22.12 9.02
N LEU A 84 8.22 22.55 8.13
CA LEU A 84 7.77 21.74 7.00
C LEU A 84 8.51 22.03 5.69
N LEU A 85 9.32 23.08 5.61
CA LEU A 85 10.11 23.41 4.41
C LEU A 85 11.25 22.41 4.23
N LEU A 86 11.06 21.45 3.33
CA LEU A 86 11.99 20.35 3.08
C LEU A 86 13.35 20.85 2.63
N THR A 87 13.40 21.83 1.72
CA THR A 87 14.66 22.39 1.25
C THR A 87 15.45 23.05 2.39
N GLU A 88 14.79 23.75 3.30
CA GLU A 88 15.46 24.36 4.47
C GLU A 88 15.99 23.28 5.41
N LEU A 89 15.18 22.25 5.67
CA LEU A 89 15.57 21.12 6.50
C LEU A 89 16.78 20.37 5.92
N ILE A 90 16.81 20.14 4.61
CA ILE A 90 17.96 19.54 3.94
C ILE A 90 19.21 20.41 4.11
N ASN A 91 19.10 21.72 3.89
CA ASN A 91 20.22 22.66 4.05
C ASN A 91 20.77 22.66 5.49
N GLU A 92 19.89 22.56 6.50
CA GLU A 92 20.31 22.42 7.90
C GLU A 92 21.10 21.13 8.14
N ILE A 93 20.58 20.00 7.65
CA ILE A 93 21.23 18.69 7.79
C ILE A 93 22.59 18.71 7.10
N GLU A 94 22.69 19.26 5.89
CA GLU A 94 23.96 19.40 5.17
C GLU A 94 24.96 20.24 5.96
N LYS A 95 24.53 21.41 6.47
CA LYS A 95 25.39 22.30 7.25
C LYS A 95 25.90 21.64 8.54
N GLU A 96 25.05 20.89 9.24
CA GLU A 96 25.42 20.15 10.45
C GLU A 96 26.40 19.00 10.17
N ASN A 97 26.37 18.46 8.96
CA ASN A 97 27.15 17.29 8.58
C ASN A 97 28.18 17.60 7.48
N ALA A 98 28.54 18.86 7.27
CA ALA A 98 29.61 19.23 6.36
C ALA A 98 30.98 18.88 6.98
N LEU A 99 31.91 18.36 6.17
CA LEU A 99 33.34 18.33 6.56
C LEU A 99 33.81 19.78 6.72
N SER A 100 34.73 20.01 7.66
CA SER A 100 35.36 21.31 7.91
C SER A 100 35.70 22.08 6.61
N PRO A 101 35.66 23.43 6.63
CA PRO A 101 35.69 24.23 5.41
C PRO A 101 36.98 23.97 4.61
N GLY A 102 36.84 23.34 3.44
CA GLY A 102 37.99 23.03 2.58
C GLY A 102 37.81 21.91 1.57
N THR A 103 36.76 21.07 1.67
CA THR A 103 36.53 19.98 0.70
C THR A 103 35.32 20.30 -0.17
N ILE A 104 35.47 21.24 -1.10
CA ILE A 104 34.56 21.34 -2.25
C ILE A 104 35.21 20.52 -3.37
N SER A 105 34.58 19.41 -3.75
CA SER A 105 34.90 18.76 -5.02
C SER A 105 33.62 18.28 -5.69
N GLY A 106 33.32 18.89 -6.84
CA GLY A 106 32.73 18.20 -7.98
C GLY A 106 31.21 18.05 -8.05
N THR A 107 30.57 19.05 -8.64
CA THR A 107 29.51 18.95 -9.68
C THR A 107 28.81 17.60 -9.89
N LEU A 108 27.62 17.46 -9.30
CA LEU A 108 26.43 16.87 -9.92
C LEU A 108 25.25 17.75 -9.49
N ILE A 109 24.64 18.43 -10.44
CA ILE A 109 23.52 19.34 -10.20
C ILE A 109 22.36 18.53 -9.59
N GLY A 110 21.96 18.85 -8.35
CA GLY A 110 20.68 18.41 -7.77
C GLY A 110 20.71 17.29 -6.73
N GLN A 111 21.87 16.82 -6.25
CA GLN A 111 21.96 15.86 -5.13
C GLN A 111 22.75 16.51 -3.97
N PRO A 112 22.23 16.50 -2.73
CA PRO A 112 22.96 16.96 -1.56
C PRO A 112 24.19 16.08 -1.33
N ILE A 113 25.30 16.73 -0.99
CA ILE A 113 26.57 16.05 -0.71
C ILE A 113 26.71 15.96 0.80
N TYR A 114 26.16 14.91 1.39
CA TYR A 114 26.41 14.60 2.78
C TYR A 114 27.85 14.10 2.95
N ALA A 115 28.59 14.62 3.93
CA ALA A 115 29.90 14.06 4.26
C ALA A 115 29.82 12.66 4.84
N LYS A 116 28.70 12.36 5.49
CA LYS A 116 28.40 11.07 6.11
C LYS A 116 27.54 10.24 5.15
N PRO A 117 27.68 8.91 5.15
CA PRO A 117 26.77 8.03 4.44
C PRO A 117 25.31 8.27 4.88
N ILE A 118 24.38 8.15 3.95
CA ILE A 118 22.93 8.32 4.21
C ILE A 118 22.46 7.37 5.31
N SER A 119 22.93 6.12 5.32
CA SER A 119 22.59 5.14 6.36
C SER A 119 23.03 5.56 7.77
N GLU A 120 24.16 6.26 7.90
CA GLU A 120 24.61 6.81 9.18
C GLU A 120 23.67 7.91 9.66
N LEU A 121 23.25 8.80 8.76
CA LEU A 121 22.29 9.86 9.06
C LEU A 121 20.89 9.32 9.39
N GLN A 122 20.40 8.35 8.62
CA GLN A 122 19.14 7.67 8.91
C GLN A 122 19.19 7.01 10.29
N THR A 123 20.23 6.21 10.57
CA THR A 123 20.41 5.57 11.89
C THR A 123 20.40 6.60 13.02
N LYS A 124 21.13 7.71 12.87
CA LYS A 124 21.15 8.82 13.84
C LYS A 124 19.74 9.36 14.10
N TYR A 125 19.00 9.75 13.05
CA TYR A 125 17.69 10.37 13.22
C TYR A 125 16.61 9.38 13.66
N THR A 126 16.72 8.09 13.32
CA THR A 126 15.86 7.04 13.85
C THR A 126 16.05 6.85 15.36
N VAL A 127 17.31 6.76 15.83
CA VAL A 127 17.60 6.65 17.26
C VAL A 127 17.11 7.89 18.01
N GLN A 128 17.42 9.08 17.48
CA GLN A 128 16.96 10.34 18.05
C GLN A 128 15.43 10.41 18.13
N PHE A 129 14.71 9.95 17.11
CA PHE A 129 13.26 9.89 17.13
C PHE A 129 12.72 8.96 18.22
N PHE A 130 13.30 7.76 18.42
CA PHE A 130 12.83 6.85 19.48
C PHE A 130 13.14 7.36 20.89
N GLU A 131 14.22 8.13 21.05
CA GLU A 131 14.59 8.76 22.32
C GLU A 131 13.73 9.99 22.63
N ILE A 132 13.61 10.93 21.68
CA ILE A 132 12.99 12.25 21.89
C ILE A 132 11.50 12.26 21.53
N ARG A 133 11.12 11.52 20.48
CA ARG A 133 9.73 11.37 19.98
C ARG A 133 9.12 12.67 19.47
N ASP A 134 9.93 13.46 18.79
CA ASP A 134 9.53 14.75 18.22
C ASP A 134 9.33 14.68 16.70
N ALA A 135 8.60 15.68 16.19
CA ALA A 135 8.40 15.85 14.75
C ALA A 135 9.72 16.11 14.02
N GLN A 136 10.64 16.84 14.63
CA GLN A 136 11.87 17.28 13.98
C GLN A 136 12.79 16.10 13.64
N SER A 137 12.98 15.15 14.55
CA SER A 137 13.78 13.95 14.28
C SER A 137 13.15 13.10 13.18
N LEU A 138 11.81 12.99 13.18
CA LEU A 138 11.09 12.23 12.16
C LEU A 138 11.17 12.89 10.79
N LEU A 139 10.93 14.20 10.70
CA LEU A 139 11.04 14.97 9.45
C LEU A 139 12.47 14.90 8.89
N ARG A 140 13.50 14.94 9.75
CA ARG A 140 14.91 14.79 9.34
C ARG A 140 15.19 13.39 8.81
N LEU A 141 14.65 12.35 9.44
CA LEU A 141 14.73 10.98 8.92
C LEU A 141 14.07 10.87 7.54
N LEU A 142 12.87 11.44 7.36
CA LEU A 142 12.19 11.46 6.06
C LEU A 142 13.03 12.20 5.02
N ALA A 143 13.50 13.41 5.33
CA ALA A 143 14.29 14.24 4.42
C ALA A 143 15.57 13.55 3.94
N VAL A 144 16.32 12.90 4.84
CA VAL A 144 17.51 12.11 4.47
C VAL A 144 17.12 10.90 3.62
N SER A 145 16.01 10.23 3.95
CA SER A 145 15.55 9.04 3.24
C SER A 145 15.12 9.33 1.78
N LEU A 146 14.79 10.57 1.44
CA LEU A 146 14.55 10.99 0.05
C LEU A 146 15.78 10.90 -0.85
N HIS A 147 16.98 10.74 -0.26
CA HIS A 147 18.25 10.60 -0.97
C HIS A 147 18.79 9.17 -1.00
N HIS A 148 18.06 8.22 -0.39
CA HIS A 148 18.49 6.83 -0.29
C HIS A 148 18.74 6.21 -1.67
N SER A 149 19.65 5.24 -1.77
CA SER A 149 19.99 4.52 -3.01
C SER A 149 18.81 3.69 -3.53
N ASP A 150 18.09 3.04 -2.62
CA ASP A 150 16.88 2.27 -2.87
C ASP A 150 15.65 3.16 -3.16
N GLU A 151 14.90 2.81 -4.23
CA GLU A 151 13.74 3.58 -4.69
C GLU A 151 12.51 3.45 -3.78
N LEU A 152 12.27 2.28 -3.18
CA LEU A 152 11.14 2.06 -2.27
C LEU A 152 11.27 2.95 -1.03
N VAL A 153 12.49 3.07 -0.49
CA VAL A 153 12.80 3.93 0.66
C VAL A 153 12.50 5.40 0.34
N ARG A 154 12.91 5.87 -0.86
CA ARG A 154 12.61 7.25 -1.31
C ARG A 154 11.12 7.49 -1.48
N VAL A 155 10.40 6.54 -2.11
CA VAL A 155 8.94 6.61 -2.29
C VAL A 155 8.24 6.65 -0.93
N ALA A 156 8.55 5.73 -0.02
CA ALA A 156 7.97 5.68 1.32
C ALA A 156 8.20 6.99 2.10
N ALA A 157 9.41 7.54 2.03
CA ALA A 157 9.73 8.82 2.66
C ALA A 157 8.91 9.98 2.06
N ALA A 158 8.77 10.03 0.72
CA ALA A 158 8.00 11.07 0.04
C ALA A 158 6.52 11.03 0.42
N ILE A 159 5.92 9.84 0.50
CA ILE A 159 4.53 9.65 0.91
C ILE A 159 4.31 10.21 2.32
N SER A 160 5.18 9.87 3.26
CA SER A 160 5.02 10.30 4.66
C SER A 160 5.34 11.78 4.86
N TYR A 161 6.24 12.35 4.06
CA TYR A 161 6.47 13.79 4.07
C TYR A 161 5.24 14.55 3.55
N LEU A 162 4.61 14.04 2.48
CA LEU A 162 3.36 14.59 1.95
C LEU A 162 2.22 14.54 2.98
N ASP A 163 2.14 13.49 3.80
CA ASP A 163 1.17 13.44 4.88
C ASP A 163 1.46 14.44 6.01
N ALA A 164 2.74 14.72 6.29
CA ALA A 164 3.12 15.74 7.28
C ALA A 164 2.67 17.15 6.85
N VAL A 165 2.68 17.43 5.55
CA VAL A 165 2.32 18.75 5.00
C VAL A 165 0.85 18.84 4.58
N ASP A 166 0.09 17.74 4.63
CA ASP A 166 -1.31 17.72 4.25
C ASP A 166 -2.14 18.68 5.13
N GLY A 167 -3.05 19.41 4.49
CA GLY A 167 -3.89 20.43 5.14
C GLY A 167 -3.22 21.77 5.42
N PHE A 168 -1.93 21.95 5.14
CA PHE A 168 -1.26 23.25 5.26
C PHE A 168 -1.26 24.02 3.93
N PHE A 169 -1.68 25.29 3.99
CA PHE A 169 -1.40 26.25 2.93
C PHE A 169 -0.20 27.11 3.35
N ILE A 170 0.96 26.82 2.78
CA ILE A 170 2.19 27.58 3.02
C ILE A 170 2.47 28.40 1.76
N PRO A 171 2.13 29.70 1.72
CA PRO A 171 2.36 30.56 0.56
C PRO A 171 3.83 30.95 0.45
N HIS A 172 4.69 29.97 0.17
CA HIS A 172 6.13 30.13 0.07
C HIS A 172 6.65 29.47 -1.22
N PRO A 173 7.44 30.15 -2.07
CA PRO A 173 7.94 29.58 -3.32
C PRO A 173 8.72 28.28 -3.14
N THR A 174 9.50 28.16 -2.06
CA THR A 174 10.22 26.93 -1.72
C THR A 174 9.28 25.77 -1.43
N PHE A 175 8.14 26.03 -0.78
CA PHE A 175 7.16 24.99 -0.47
C PHE A 175 6.57 24.38 -1.75
N GLN A 176 6.29 25.21 -2.76
CA GLN A 176 5.84 24.71 -4.06
C GLN A 176 6.91 23.81 -4.72
N GLY A 177 8.18 24.23 -4.71
CA GLY A 177 9.28 23.42 -5.24
C GLY A 177 9.47 22.09 -4.48
N ASP A 178 9.29 22.10 -3.16
CA ASP A 178 9.34 20.91 -2.31
C ASP A 178 8.21 19.93 -2.67
N MET A 179 6.99 20.44 -2.86
CA MET A 179 5.84 19.61 -3.28
C MET A 179 6.04 19.02 -4.67
N GLU A 180 6.50 19.82 -5.64
CA GLU A 180 6.81 19.34 -7.00
C GLU A 180 7.88 18.23 -6.97
N ARG A 181 8.88 18.36 -6.10
CA ARG A 181 9.91 17.35 -5.90
C ARG A 181 9.37 16.05 -5.30
N LEU A 182 8.56 16.14 -4.24
CA LEU A 182 7.94 14.97 -3.60
C LEU A 182 7.01 14.23 -4.56
N VAL A 183 6.17 14.97 -5.29
CA VAL A 183 5.27 14.41 -6.32
C VAL A 183 6.07 13.77 -7.45
N SER A 184 7.19 14.37 -7.86
CA SER A 184 8.07 13.80 -8.91
C SER A 184 8.64 12.44 -8.50
N ILE A 185 8.98 12.24 -7.22
CA ILE A 185 9.44 10.93 -6.71
C ILE A 185 8.34 9.88 -6.88
N LEU A 186 7.09 10.20 -6.51
CA LEU A 186 5.96 9.28 -6.69
C LEU A 186 5.68 9.00 -8.16
N ALA A 187 5.66 10.04 -9.00
CA ALA A 187 5.41 9.93 -10.43
C ALA A 187 6.49 9.10 -11.16
N LEU A 188 7.75 9.17 -10.74
CA LEU A 188 8.80 8.27 -11.24
C LEU A 188 8.60 6.84 -10.76
N GLY A 189 8.21 6.66 -9.49
CA GLY A 189 7.90 5.35 -8.92
C GLY A 189 6.79 4.61 -9.66
N THR A 190 5.79 5.31 -10.21
CA THR A 190 4.72 4.68 -11.01
C THR A 190 5.21 4.05 -12.32
N ALA A 191 6.44 4.38 -12.76
CA ALA A 191 7.08 3.78 -13.92
C ALA A 191 8.14 2.72 -13.53
N SER A 192 8.29 2.40 -12.25
CA SER A 192 9.25 1.39 -11.80
C SER A 192 8.91 0.01 -12.37
N LYS A 193 9.95 -0.77 -12.66
CA LYS A 193 9.82 -2.17 -13.07
C LYS A 193 9.49 -3.08 -11.89
N GLU A 194 9.75 -2.60 -10.68
CA GLU A 194 9.46 -3.27 -9.43
C GLU A 194 7.98 -3.06 -9.06
N LEU A 195 7.20 -4.14 -9.09
CA LEU A 195 5.74 -4.07 -8.86
C LEU A 195 5.40 -3.44 -7.51
N LEU A 196 6.09 -3.84 -6.44
CA LEU A 196 5.88 -3.28 -5.10
C LEU A 196 6.09 -1.75 -5.07
N ILE A 197 7.17 -1.26 -5.69
CA ILE A 197 7.47 0.17 -5.75
C ILE A 197 6.41 0.90 -6.55
N ARG A 198 6.07 0.36 -7.71
CA ARG A 198 5.05 0.91 -8.61
C ARG A 198 3.70 1.02 -7.91
N ASP A 199 3.28 -0.04 -7.22
CA ASP A 199 1.97 -0.11 -6.60
C ASP A 199 1.88 0.79 -5.36
N VAL A 200 2.94 0.87 -4.55
CA VAL A 200 3.04 1.82 -3.42
C VAL A 200 2.99 3.27 -3.94
N ALA A 201 3.79 3.60 -4.96
CA ALA A 201 3.85 4.93 -5.53
C ALA A 201 2.53 5.35 -6.21
N ALA A 202 1.95 4.47 -7.04
CA ALA A 202 0.70 4.73 -7.75
C ALA A 202 -0.47 4.91 -6.78
N THR A 203 -0.55 4.07 -5.75
CA THR A 203 -1.57 4.16 -4.70
C THR A 203 -1.51 5.50 -3.98
N ALA A 204 -0.32 5.90 -3.51
CA ALA A 204 -0.18 7.18 -2.84
C ALA A 204 -0.40 8.37 -3.76
N LEU A 205 0.10 8.33 -5.00
CA LEU A 205 -0.10 9.40 -5.97
C LEU A 205 -1.58 9.55 -6.32
N ALA A 206 -2.32 8.45 -6.50
CA ALA A 206 -3.76 8.51 -6.75
C ALA A 206 -4.57 9.02 -5.56
N ARG A 207 -4.09 8.81 -4.32
CA ARG A 207 -4.67 9.40 -3.11
C ARG A 207 -4.49 10.92 -3.05
N ILE A 208 -3.32 11.42 -3.43
CA ILE A 208 -2.93 12.82 -3.24
C ILE A 208 -3.28 13.68 -4.47
N LEU A 209 -3.02 13.16 -5.68
CA LEU A 209 -3.23 13.81 -6.98
C LEU A 209 -3.86 12.81 -7.98
N PRO A 210 -5.15 12.48 -7.85
CA PRO A 210 -5.82 11.44 -8.66
C PRO A 210 -5.78 11.69 -10.17
N GLU A 211 -5.67 12.95 -10.59
CA GLU A 211 -5.64 13.36 -12.00
C GLU A 211 -4.20 13.48 -12.56
N HIS A 212 -3.19 13.03 -11.82
CA HIS A 212 -1.80 13.16 -12.25
C HIS A 212 -1.53 12.32 -13.51
N PRO A 213 -0.92 12.89 -14.58
CA PRO A 213 -0.71 12.19 -15.85
C PRO A 213 0.07 10.87 -15.75
N ALA A 214 0.95 10.73 -14.75
CA ALA A 214 1.71 9.50 -14.51
C ALA A 214 0.85 8.28 -14.14
N LEU A 215 -0.43 8.48 -13.78
CA LEU A 215 -1.38 7.40 -13.50
C LEU A 215 -2.08 6.89 -14.76
N VAL A 216 -2.15 7.69 -15.82
CA VAL A 216 -2.88 7.35 -17.05
C VAL A 216 -2.38 6.04 -17.69
N PRO A 217 -1.06 5.80 -17.83
CA PRO A 217 -0.57 4.55 -18.42
C PRO A 217 -0.99 3.29 -17.65
N LEU A 218 -1.21 3.39 -16.33
CA LEU A 218 -1.62 2.26 -15.49
C LEU A 218 -3.09 1.85 -15.70
N LEU A 219 -3.88 2.71 -16.33
CA LEU A 219 -5.29 2.46 -16.66
C LEU A 219 -5.51 2.08 -18.13
N GLN A 220 -4.44 2.04 -18.93
CA GLN A 220 -4.57 1.74 -20.35
C GLN A 220 -4.91 0.27 -20.57
N ASN A 221 -5.83 0.04 -21.51
CA ASN A 221 -6.22 -1.30 -21.91
C ASN A 221 -5.16 -1.90 -22.83
N THR A 222 -4.85 -3.16 -22.58
CA THR A 222 -4.26 -4.04 -23.59
C THR A 222 -5.20 -5.22 -23.76
N ASP A 223 -5.69 -5.45 -24.97
CA ASP A 223 -6.58 -6.55 -25.30
C ASP A 223 -5.87 -7.88 -25.00
N TYR A 224 -6.38 -8.61 -24.01
CA TYR A 224 -6.01 -10.00 -23.77
C TYR A 224 -7.28 -10.86 -23.80
N GLY A 225 -7.40 -11.65 -24.86
CA GLY A 225 -8.43 -12.66 -25.06
C GLY A 225 -7.95 -14.00 -24.54
N GLY A 226 -8.34 -14.36 -23.31
CA GLY A 226 -8.26 -15.73 -22.85
C GLY A 226 -9.40 -16.55 -23.46
N GLU A 227 -9.07 -17.70 -24.05
CA GLU A 227 -10.05 -18.71 -24.48
C GLU A 227 -10.20 -19.74 -23.36
N GLY A 228 -11.41 -19.88 -22.79
CA GLY A 228 -11.71 -20.85 -21.75
C GLY A 228 -13.20 -21.15 -21.66
N GLU A 229 -13.53 -22.30 -21.09
CA GLU A 229 -14.92 -22.75 -20.92
C GLU A 229 -15.61 -22.00 -19.77
N PRO A 230 -16.90 -21.65 -19.87
CA PRO A 230 -17.60 -21.00 -18.77
C PRO A 230 -17.79 -21.96 -17.59
N ALA A 231 -17.02 -21.80 -16.52
CA ALA A 231 -17.38 -22.38 -15.23
C ALA A 231 -18.25 -21.36 -14.48
N HIS A 232 -19.34 -21.80 -13.87
CA HIS A 232 -20.51 -20.92 -13.70
C HIS A 232 -20.64 -20.19 -12.37
N THR A 233 -19.80 -20.42 -11.36
CA THR A 233 -20.14 -19.95 -10.01
C THR A 233 -19.06 -19.21 -9.25
N SER A 234 -17.80 -19.20 -9.70
CA SER A 234 -16.72 -18.49 -8.97
C SER A 234 -16.00 -17.48 -9.85
N LEU A 235 -15.65 -16.30 -9.31
CA LEU A 235 -14.96 -15.24 -10.05
C LEU A 235 -13.66 -14.82 -9.37
N ILE A 236 -12.66 -14.47 -10.17
CA ILE A 236 -11.46 -13.76 -9.71
C ILE A 236 -11.59 -12.29 -10.11
N ILE A 237 -11.48 -11.39 -9.13
CA ILE A 237 -11.61 -9.94 -9.32
C ILE A 237 -10.25 -9.29 -9.04
N HIS A 238 -9.67 -8.67 -10.06
CA HIS A 238 -8.38 -8.01 -9.96
C HIS A 238 -8.43 -6.70 -9.15
N GLY A 239 -7.29 -6.31 -8.58
CA GLY A 239 -7.10 -5.05 -7.87
C GLY A 239 -6.94 -3.82 -8.76
N THR A 240 -6.63 -2.68 -8.14
CA THR A 240 -6.27 -1.44 -8.84
C THR A 240 -5.05 -1.67 -9.73
N TRP A 241 -4.99 -1.03 -10.89
CA TRP A 241 -3.88 -1.14 -11.87
C TRP A 241 -3.64 -2.56 -12.44
N ALA A 242 -4.44 -3.55 -12.05
CA ALA A 242 -4.23 -4.96 -12.41
C ALA A 242 -5.13 -5.47 -13.55
N ARG A 243 -5.89 -4.59 -14.21
CA ARG A 243 -6.80 -4.98 -15.31
C ARG A 243 -6.08 -5.79 -16.39
N THR A 244 -4.84 -5.42 -16.73
CA THR A 244 -4.05 -6.09 -17.77
C THR A 244 -3.12 -7.17 -17.22
N ALA A 245 -3.08 -7.37 -15.90
CA ALA A 245 -2.22 -8.38 -15.29
C ALA A 245 -2.70 -9.78 -15.65
N SER A 246 -1.77 -10.68 -16.01
CA SER A 246 -2.12 -12.02 -16.49
C SER A 246 -2.66 -12.94 -15.41
N TRP A 247 -2.25 -12.76 -14.15
CA TRP A 247 -2.45 -13.75 -13.07
C TRP A 247 -3.92 -14.15 -12.85
N TRP A 248 -4.84 -13.19 -12.93
CA TRP A 248 -6.27 -13.41 -12.69
C TRP A 248 -7.06 -13.84 -13.92
N GLN A 249 -6.49 -13.66 -15.10
CA GLN A 249 -7.17 -13.92 -16.37
C GLN A 249 -7.18 -15.42 -16.67
N PRO A 250 -8.12 -15.93 -17.49
CA PRO A 250 -8.12 -17.33 -17.91
C PRO A 250 -6.76 -17.76 -18.49
N GLY A 251 -6.17 -18.80 -17.90
CA GLY A 251 -4.83 -19.28 -18.26
C GLY A 251 -3.66 -18.56 -17.56
N GLY A 252 -3.94 -17.55 -16.74
CA GLY A 252 -3.00 -16.96 -15.80
C GLY A 252 -2.56 -17.94 -14.72
N ASP A 253 -1.44 -17.68 -14.04
CA ASP A 253 -0.88 -18.56 -13.01
C ASP A 253 -1.85 -18.77 -11.83
N PHE A 254 -2.37 -17.70 -11.23
CA PHE A 254 -3.31 -17.78 -10.12
C PHE A 254 -4.65 -18.34 -10.57
N HIS A 255 -5.18 -17.90 -11.71
CA HIS A 255 -6.41 -18.45 -12.29
C HIS A 255 -6.31 -19.96 -12.51
N THR A 256 -5.24 -20.42 -13.16
CA THR A 256 -4.99 -21.84 -13.42
C THR A 256 -4.87 -22.63 -12.13
N TYR A 257 -4.17 -22.08 -11.14
CA TYR A 257 -4.04 -22.70 -9.83
C TYR A 257 -5.38 -22.86 -9.12
N ILE A 258 -6.21 -21.80 -9.09
CA ILE A 258 -7.56 -21.87 -8.50
C ILE A 258 -8.38 -22.92 -9.24
N LEU A 259 -8.44 -22.88 -10.57
CA LEU A 259 -9.21 -23.81 -11.39
C LEU A 259 -8.84 -25.28 -11.14
N GLN A 260 -7.54 -25.56 -11.04
CA GLN A 260 -7.04 -26.94 -10.97
C GLN A 260 -7.00 -27.51 -9.55
N SER A 261 -6.81 -26.64 -8.54
CA SER A 261 -6.42 -27.09 -7.19
C SER A 261 -7.34 -26.62 -6.08
N VAL A 262 -8.18 -25.60 -6.31
CA VAL A 262 -8.96 -24.95 -5.25
C VAL A 262 -10.45 -24.96 -5.53
N ASP A 263 -10.84 -24.45 -6.70
CA ASP A 263 -12.23 -24.28 -7.10
C ASP A 263 -12.38 -24.52 -8.61
N PRO A 264 -12.84 -25.72 -9.02
CA PRO A 264 -13.02 -26.05 -10.43
C PRO A 264 -14.18 -25.28 -11.09
N SER A 265 -14.92 -24.46 -10.34
CA SER A 265 -16.03 -23.66 -10.84
C SER A 265 -15.66 -22.21 -11.20
N VAL A 266 -14.36 -21.87 -11.17
CA VAL A 266 -13.86 -20.52 -11.51
C VAL A 266 -14.05 -20.16 -12.99
N TYR A 267 -14.70 -19.02 -13.23
CA TYR A 267 -15.10 -18.54 -14.53
C TYR A 267 -13.90 -18.37 -15.46
N SER A 268 -13.97 -18.98 -16.63
CA SER A 268 -12.90 -18.94 -17.65
C SER A 268 -13.35 -18.40 -19.01
N GLY A 269 -14.63 -18.00 -19.13
CA GLY A 269 -15.18 -17.45 -20.36
C GLY A 269 -14.57 -16.09 -20.75
N SER A 270 -14.56 -15.79 -22.04
CA SER A 270 -13.99 -14.55 -22.58
C SER A 270 -14.75 -13.29 -22.17
N ASP A 271 -16.03 -13.42 -21.79
CA ASP A 271 -16.89 -12.36 -21.28
C ASP A 271 -16.90 -12.28 -19.74
N ARG A 272 -15.81 -12.72 -19.11
CA ARG A 272 -15.56 -12.56 -17.67
C ARG A 272 -15.78 -11.12 -17.23
N PHE A 273 -16.21 -10.93 -15.99
CA PHE A 273 -16.29 -9.60 -15.42
C PHE A 273 -14.88 -8.98 -15.30
N GLU A 274 -14.76 -7.74 -15.71
CA GLU A 274 -13.58 -6.90 -15.50
C GLU A 274 -14.04 -5.47 -15.19
N TRP A 275 -13.15 -4.68 -14.57
CA TRP A 275 -13.41 -3.28 -14.28
C TRP A 275 -12.21 -2.42 -14.64
N SER A 276 -12.34 -1.11 -14.53
CA SER A 276 -11.28 -0.19 -14.96
C SER A 276 -9.98 -0.33 -14.17
N GLY A 277 -10.00 -0.94 -12.98
CA GLY A 277 -8.88 -0.92 -12.04
C GLY A 277 -8.57 0.47 -11.50
N GLY A 278 -9.52 1.41 -11.58
CA GLY A 278 -9.35 2.79 -11.11
C GLY A 278 -9.32 2.90 -9.59
N TYR A 279 -8.51 3.82 -9.06
CA TYR A 279 -8.32 4.00 -7.62
C TYR A 279 -9.48 4.72 -6.90
N SER A 280 -10.34 5.46 -7.61
CA SER A 280 -11.34 6.31 -6.96
C SER A 280 -12.53 5.54 -6.37
N ASP A 281 -13.20 6.13 -5.37
CA ASP A 281 -14.44 5.58 -4.79
C ASP A 281 -15.51 5.42 -5.88
N GLN A 282 -15.57 6.36 -6.83
CA GLN A 282 -16.48 6.34 -7.98
C GLN A 282 -16.18 5.17 -8.92
N ALA A 283 -14.90 4.89 -9.21
CA ALA A 283 -14.51 3.74 -10.03
C ALA A 283 -14.95 2.42 -9.38
N ARG A 284 -14.74 2.27 -8.06
CA ARG A 284 -15.20 1.10 -7.32
C ARG A 284 -16.73 0.97 -7.28
N ALA A 285 -17.46 2.07 -7.08
CA ALA A 285 -18.92 2.06 -7.08
C ALA A 285 -19.50 1.68 -8.45
N LEU A 286 -18.94 2.21 -9.54
CA LEU A 286 -19.33 1.83 -10.90
C LEU A 286 -19.01 0.35 -11.18
N ALA A 287 -17.84 -0.12 -10.74
CA ALA A 287 -17.47 -1.53 -10.85
C ALA A 287 -18.44 -2.44 -10.08
N ALA A 288 -18.87 -2.05 -8.88
CA ALA A 288 -19.82 -2.83 -8.09
C ALA A 288 -21.20 -2.92 -8.74
N LEU A 289 -21.68 -1.81 -9.32
CA LEU A 289 -22.93 -1.77 -10.08
C LEU A 289 -22.87 -2.66 -11.33
N THR A 290 -21.77 -2.57 -12.08
CA THR A 290 -21.57 -3.40 -13.28
C THR A 290 -21.36 -4.87 -12.95
N LEU A 291 -20.69 -5.20 -11.84
CA LEU A 291 -20.56 -6.57 -11.33
C LEU A 291 -21.92 -7.15 -10.96
N THR A 292 -22.74 -6.37 -10.24
CA THR A 292 -24.12 -6.74 -9.90
C THR A 292 -24.93 -7.08 -11.15
N ALA A 293 -24.88 -6.20 -12.17
CA ALA A 293 -25.58 -6.42 -13.43
C ALA A 293 -25.05 -7.64 -14.19
N TRP A 294 -23.73 -7.88 -14.15
CA TRP A 294 -23.11 -9.05 -14.77
C TRP A 294 -23.58 -10.35 -14.11
N VAL A 295 -23.55 -10.42 -12.77
CA VAL A 295 -24.01 -11.57 -11.97
C VAL A 295 -25.47 -11.90 -12.26
N GLN A 296 -26.33 -10.88 -12.23
CA GLN A 296 -27.75 -11.02 -12.53
C GLN A 296 -28.01 -11.43 -13.99
N GLY A 297 -27.28 -10.85 -14.94
CA GLY A 297 -27.37 -11.19 -16.36
C GLY A 297 -26.93 -12.63 -16.66
N LYS A 298 -26.03 -13.18 -15.84
CA LYS A 298 -25.60 -14.58 -15.88
C LYS A 298 -26.54 -15.52 -15.13
N GLY A 299 -27.49 -15.00 -14.35
CA GLY A 299 -28.42 -15.79 -13.54
C GLY A 299 -27.73 -16.54 -12.41
N LEU A 300 -26.64 -15.99 -11.85
CA LEU A 300 -25.93 -16.61 -10.73
C LEU A 300 -26.63 -16.23 -9.42
N GLU A 301 -27.03 -17.23 -8.64
CA GLU A 301 -27.78 -16.99 -7.39
C GLU A 301 -26.87 -16.59 -6.23
N SER A 302 -25.74 -17.30 -6.03
CA SER A 302 -24.80 -17.04 -4.92
C SER A 302 -23.36 -17.38 -5.32
N PRO A 303 -22.76 -16.63 -6.27
CA PRO A 303 -21.40 -16.91 -6.72
C PRO A 303 -20.37 -16.71 -5.61
N ASP A 304 -19.21 -17.36 -5.75
CA ASP A 304 -18.03 -17.14 -4.92
C ASP A 304 -17.09 -16.12 -5.58
N PHE A 305 -16.33 -15.40 -4.77
CA PHE A 305 -15.39 -14.38 -5.22
C PHE A 305 -14.02 -14.54 -4.59
N PHE A 306 -12.97 -14.51 -5.42
CA PHE A 306 -11.58 -14.33 -5.03
C PHE A 306 -11.18 -12.93 -5.48
N ALA A 307 -11.10 -11.98 -4.56
CA ALA A 307 -10.99 -10.57 -4.92
C ALA A 307 -9.74 -9.94 -4.28
N HIS A 308 -8.87 -9.36 -5.12
CA HIS A 308 -7.60 -8.79 -4.68
C HIS A 308 -7.67 -7.29 -4.47
N SER A 309 -7.01 -6.79 -3.43
CA SER A 309 -6.82 -5.37 -3.15
C SER A 309 -8.16 -4.61 -3.19
N HIS A 310 -8.25 -3.48 -3.90
CA HIS A 310 -9.51 -2.75 -4.09
C HIS A 310 -10.55 -3.49 -4.95
N GLY A 311 -10.20 -4.57 -5.64
CA GLY A 311 -11.16 -5.51 -6.22
C GLY A 311 -12.02 -6.18 -5.14
N ALA A 312 -11.47 -6.42 -3.94
CA ALA A 312 -12.27 -6.84 -2.79
C ALA A 312 -13.29 -5.77 -2.37
N ASN A 313 -12.90 -4.50 -2.37
CA ASN A 313 -13.82 -3.40 -2.08
C ASN A 313 -14.96 -3.28 -3.11
N VAL A 314 -14.72 -3.66 -4.38
CA VAL A 314 -15.78 -3.80 -5.40
C VAL A 314 -16.78 -4.90 -5.01
N VAL A 315 -16.30 -6.07 -4.58
CA VAL A 315 -17.16 -7.18 -4.14
C VAL A 315 -17.94 -6.82 -2.88
N LEU A 316 -17.31 -6.15 -1.90
CA LEU A 316 -17.97 -5.67 -0.69
C LEU A 316 -19.13 -4.69 -0.99
N LEU A 317 -18.97 -3.85 -2.01
CA LEU A 317 -20.03 -2.95 -2.48
C LEU A 317 -21.12 -3.71 -3.26
N ALA A 318 -20.75 -4.65 -4.13
CA ALA A 318 -21.72 -5.45 -4.87
C ALA A 318 -22.59 -6.30 -3.92
N ASN A 319 -22.00 -6.81 -2.85
CA ASN A 319 -22.69 -7.56 -1.80
C ASN A 319 -23.84 -6.83 -1.11
N GLN A 320 -23.93 -5.50 -1.27
CA GLN A 320 -25.09 -4.76 -0.80
C GLN A 320 -26.36 -5.08 -1.61
N ALA A 321 -26.23 -5.68 -2.79
CA ALA A 321 -27.31 -5.92 -3.75
C ALA A 321 -27.38 -7.37 -4.28
N ILE A 322 -26.37 -8.20 -4.05
CA ILE A 322 -26.35 -9.61 -4.46
C ILE A 322 -25.96 -10.53 -3.32
N ASP A 323 -26.56 -11.72 -3.31
CA ASP A 323 -26.16 -12.82 -2.45
C ASP A 323 -24.85 -13.43 -2.93
N ILE A 324 -23.98 -13.78 -1.99
CA ILE A 324 -22.64 -14.30 -2.26
C ILE A 324 -22.42 -15.57 -1.43
N GLY A 325 -21.86 -16.61 -2.07
CA GLY A 325 -21.47 -17.81 -1.35
C GLY A 325 -20.28 -17.52 -0.43
N ARG A 326 -19.09 -17.48 -1.01
CA ARG A 326 -17.83 -17.21 -0.32
C ARG A 326 -17.18 -15.95 -0.86
N MET A 327 -16.73 -15.08 0.04
CA MET A 327 -15.81 -14.00 -0.28
C MET A 327 -14.43 -14.32 0.25
N VAL A 328 -13.48 -14.52 -0.64
CA VAL A 328 -12.05 -14.63 -0.32
C VAL A 328 -11.39 -13.31 -0.69
N LEU A 329 -11.13 -12.48 0.32
CA LEU A 329 -10.57 -11.14 0.20
C LEU A 329 -9.05 -11.21 0.32
N LEU A 330 -8.34 -11.01 -0.78
CA LEU A 330 -6.88 -11.11 -0.87
C LEU A 330 -6.27 -9.71 -0.73
N ALA A 331 -5.48 -9.47 0.33
CA ALA A 331 -4.86 -8.16 0.59
C ALA A 331 -5.83 -6.96 0.54
N CYS A 332 -7.05 -7.11 1.08
CA CYS A 332 -8.07 -6.07 1.00
C CYS A 332 -7.74 -4.88 1.93
N PRO A 333 -7.59 -3.65 1.40
CA PRO A 333 -7.47 -2.45 2.24
C PRO A 333 -8.80 -2.19 2.96
N VAL A 334 -8.79 -2.18 4.30
CA VAL A 334 -10.02 -2.08 5.10
C VAL A 334 -10.42 -0.62 5.32
N HIS A 335 -11.54 -0.21 4.73
CA HIS A 335 -12.15 1.12 4.94
C HIS A 335 -13.58 0.95 5.45
N PRO A 336 -13.80 0.70 6.76
CA PRO A 336 -15.08 0.19 7.26
C PRO A 336 -16.24 1.19 7.12
N HIS A 337 -15.93 2.47 6.96
CA HIS A 337 -16.93 3.51 6.69
C HIS A 337 -17.40 3.57 5.24
N LYS A 338 -16.68 2.90 4.32
CA LYS A 338 -16.94 2.92 2.88
C LYS A 338 -17.31 1.54 2.37
N TYR A 339 -16.58 0.52 2.83
CA TYR A 339 -16.63 -0.85 2.33
C TYR A 339 -16.72 -1.78 3.53
N TRP A 340 -17.86 -2.46 3.64
CA TRP A 340 -18.09 -3.44 4.69
C TRP A 340 -19.00 -4.55 4.18
N PRO A 341 -18.76 -5.82 4.53
CA PRO A 341 -19.65 -6.91 4.12
C PRO A 341 -21.06 -6.69 4.66
N ASN A 342 -22.06 -7.05 3.87
CA ASN A 342 -23.41 -7.27 4.34
C ASN A 342 -23.58 -8.74 4.69
N PHE A 343 -23.35 -9.09 5.96
CA PHE A 343 -23.40 -10.47 6.46
C PHE A 343 -24.76 -11.17 6.25
N GLY A 344 -25.84 -10.43 5.99
CA GLY A 344 -27.14 -11.02 5.62
C GLY A 344 -27.19 -11.58 4.20
N HIS A 345 -26.22 -11.22 3.35
CA HIS A 345 -26.13 -11.57 1.93
C HIS A 345 -24.82 -12.29 1.59
N VAL A 346 -24.12 -12.84 2.58
CA VAL A 346 -22.91 -13.64 2.34
C VAL A 346 -22.85 -14.83 3.28
N ASN A 347 -22.56 -16.03 2.77
CA ASN A 347 -22.48 -17.22 3.61
C ASN A 347 -21.15 -17.31 4.37
N ARG A 348 -20.04 -16.87 3.74
CA ARG A 348 -18.71 -16.93 4.36
C ARG A 348 -17.80 -15.81 3.86
N VAL A 349 -17.10 -15.15 4.79
CA VAL A 349 -16.08 -14.16 4.48
C VAL A 349 -14.74 -14.62 5.04
N VAL A 350 -13.72 -14.63 4.19
CA VAL A 350 -12.35 -15.00 4.53
C VAL A 350 -11.43 -13.90 4.03
N SER A 351 -10.60 -13.34 4.90
CA SER A 351 -9.52 -12.45 4.51
C SER A 351 -8.21 -13.24 4.49
N VAL A 352 -7.45 -13.13 3.41
CA VAL A 352 -6.09 -13.65 3.29
C VAL A 352 -5.16 -12.46 3.08
N ARG A 353 -4.20 -12.28 3.98
CA ARG A 353 -3.29 -11.13 3.96
C ARG A 353 -1.88 -11.50 4.36
N VAL A 354 -0.95 -10.58 4.11
CA VAL A 354 0.39 -10.60 4.68
C VAL A 354 0.46 -9.78 5.97
N ARG A 355 1.62 -9.83 6.63
CA ARG A 355 1.96 -8.92 7.73
C ARG A 355 2.43 -7.59 7.17
N LEU A 356 1.81 -6.51 7.64
CA LEU A 356 2.14 -5.13 7.33
C LEU A 356 2.34 -4.84 5.83
N ASP A 357 1.29 -5.01 5.05
CA ASP A 357 1.27 -4.75 3.61
C ASP A 357 1.57 -3.27 3.28
N LEU A 358 2.61 -3.02 2.48
CA LEU A 358 3.08 -1.66 2.20
C LEU A 358 2.13 -0.89 1.28
N VAL A 359 1.41 -1.57 0.39
CA VAL A 359 0.44 -0.93 -0.49
C VAL A 359 -0.79 -0.51 0.33
N ILE A 360 -1.25 -1.36 1.25
CA ILE A 360 -2.34 -0.97 2.18
C ILE A 360 -1.89 0.17 3.11
N LEU A 361 -0.64 0.19 3.56
CA LEU A 361 -0.11 1.35 4.29
C LEU A 361 -0.20 2.61 3.43
N ALA A 362 0.28 2.59 2.18
CA ALA A 362 0.25 3.74 1.28
C ALA A 362 -1.18 4.25 0.97
N ASP A 363 -2.14 3.32 0.90
CA ASP A 363 -3.59 3.55 0.76
C ASP A 363 -4.21 4.19 2.02
N ARG A 364 -3.54 4.07 3.17
CA ARG A 364 -4.03 4.46 4.51
C ARG A 364 -5.28 3.65 4.91
N GLY A 365 -5.39 2.43 4.39
CA GLY A 365 -6.41 1.46 4.78
C GLY A 365 -6.01 0.68 6.03
N GLY A 366 -6.99 0.02 6.65
CA GLY A 366 -6.74 -0.97 7.69
C GLY A 366 -6.08 -2.22 7.15
N GLN A 367 -5.18 -2.81 7.95
CA GLN A 367 -4.39 -3.99 7.58
C GLN A 367 -5.14 -5.30 7.83
N ARG A 368 -6.12 -5.31 8.72
CA ARG A 368 -6.95 -6.49 9.03
C ARG A 368 -8.38 -6.09 9.37
N PHE A 369 -9.32 -6.98 9.07
CA PHE A 369 -10.65 -6.86 9.65
C PHE A 369 -10.59 -7.31 11.12
N ASN A 370 -11.41 -6.69 11.96
CA ASN A 370 -11.59 -7.08 13.35
C ASN A 370 -13.07 -7.38 13.57
N HIS A 371 -13.53 -8.54 13.07
CA HIS A 371 -14.92 -8.95 13.13
C HIS A 371 -15.04 -10.49 13.27
N PRO A 372 -15.89 -11.01 14.16
CA PRO A 372 -16.01 -12.45 14.40
C PRO A 372 -16.52 -13.24 13.18
N ASP A 373 -17.31 -12.62 12.31
CA ASP A 373 -17.86 -13.27 11.11
C ASP A 373 -16.89 -13.24 9.90
N ILE A 374 -15.65 -12.76 10.10
CA ILE A 374 -14.60 -12.75 9.08
C ILE A 374 -13.47 -13.65 9.56
N ILE A 375 -13.15 -14.68 8.78
CA ILE A 375 -12.01 -15.56 9.05
C ILE A 375 -10.75 -14.86 8.56
N GLU A 376 -9.93 -14.39 9.50
CA GLU A 376 -8.66 -13.70 9.23
C GLU A 376 -7.49 -14.69 9.11
N ASN A 377 -6.98 -14.89 7.89
CA ASN A 377 -5.81 -15.70 7.59
C ASN A 377 -4.59 -14.81 7.32
N VAL A 378 -3.71 -14.70 8.33
CA VAL A 378 -2.46 -13.93 8.23
C VAL A 378 -1.32 -14.85 7.81
N LEU A 379 -0.86 -14.69 6.58
CA LEU A 379 0.30 -15.41 6.06
C LEU A 379 1.57 -14.95 6.79
N PRO A 380 2.54 -15.85 7.07
CA PRO A 380 3.82 -15.49 7.66
C PRO A 380 4.78 -14.91 6.60
N VAL A 381 4.25 -14.01 5.78
CA VAL A 381 4.95 -13.22 4.77
C VAL A 381 4.79 -11.76 5.18
N TRP A 382 5.81 -10.94 4.95
CA TRP A 382 5.81 -9.53 5.27
C TRP A 382 5.80 -8.69 4.00
N PHE A 383 5.13 -7.53 4.06
CA PHE A 383 5.23 -6.40 3.12
C PHE A 383 4.64 -6.61 1.71
N ASP A 384 4.58 -7.86 1.23
CA ASP A 384 4.26 -8.22 -0.14
C ASP A 384 2.74 -8.25 -0.43
N HIS A 385 2.28 -7.26 -1.20
CA HIS A 385 0.87 -7.11 -1.60
C HIS A 385 0.39 -8.18 -2.59
N SER A 386 1.31 -8.80 -3.33
CA SER A 386 1.00 -9.81 -4.35
C SER A 386 0.95 -11.21 -3.77
N ALA A 387 1.70 -11.50 -2.71
CA ALA A 387 1.76 -12.83 -2.09
C ALA A 387 0.39 -13.53 -1.87
N PRO A 388 -0.72 -12.83 -1.52
CA PRO A 388 -2.04 -13.45 -1.40
C PRO A 388 -2.66 -13.97 -2.70
N HIS A 389 -2.08 -13.71 -3.88
CA HIS A 389 -2.47 -14.32 -5.15
C HIS A 389 -1.33 -15.10 -5.82
N GLU A 390 -0.24 -15.42 -5.09
CA GLU A 390 0.85 -16.22 -5.62
C GLU A 390 0.62 -17.71 -5.34
N PRO A 391 0.52 -18.60 -6.37
CA PRO A 391 0.28 -20.03 -6.17
C PRO A 391 1.30 -20.70 -5.23
N ASP A 392 2.58 -20.36 -5.36
CA ASP A 392 3.65 -20.94 -4.53
C ASP A 392 3.46 -20.60 -3.04
N ILE A 393 2.94 -19.41 -2.74
CA ILE A 393 2.62 -18.99 -1.37
C ILE A 393 1.41 -19.78 -0.84
N TRP A 394 0.39 -20.00 -1.67
CA TRP A 394 -0.79 -20.79 -1.29
C TRP A 394 -0.46 -22.24 -1.00
N ILE A 395 0.42 -22.84 -1.81
CA ILE A 395 0.93 -24.19 -1.62
C ILE A 395 1.78 -24.26 -0.35
N ARG A 396 2.73 -23.32 -0.19
CA ARG A 396 3.65 -23.28 0.96
C ARG A 396 2.92 -23.16 2.30
N TYR A 397 1.81 -22.41 2.33
CA TYR A 397 1.08 -22.12 3.57
C TYR A 397 -0.29 -22.78 3.67
N ASP A 398 -0.61 -23.73 2.78
CA ASP A 398 -1.86 -24.48 2.77
C ASP A 398 -3.09 -23.57 2.91
N VAL A 399 -3.17 -22.55 2.05
CA VAL A 399 -4.30 -21.60 2.04
C VAL A 399 -5.63 -22.28 1.70
N PRO A 400 -5.73 -23.24 0.77
CA PRO A 400 -7.01 -23.86 0.40
C PRO A 400 -7.79 -24.51 1.56
N THR A 401 -7.11 -25.02 2.59
CA THR A 401 -7.78 -25.62 3.75
C THR A 401 -8.36 -24.60 4.73
N LYS A 402 -8.07 -23.30 4.53
CA LYS A 402 -8.43 -22.20 5.42
C LYS A 402 -9.51 -21.27 4.87
N ILE A 403 -9.93 -21.49 3.61
CA ILE A 403 -10.90 -20.66 2.90
C ILE A 403 -12.28 -21.30 2.77
#